data_AF-A0A818M822-F1
#
_entry.id   AF-A0A818M822-F1
#
_cell.length_a   1.000
_cell.length_b   1.000
_cell.length_c   1.000
_cell.angle_alpha   90.00
_cell.angle_beta   90.00
_cell.angle_gamma   90.00
#
_symmetry.space_group_name_H-M   'P 1'
#
loop_
_entity.id
_entity.type
_entity.pdbx_description
1 polymer ?
#
loop_
_entity_poly.entity_id
_entity_poly.type
_entity_poly.pdbx_seq_one_letter_code
_entity_poly.pdbx_strand_id
1 'polypeptide(L)'
;IRHTAIILAKILSIKVLKHLNALIKVGVNAFIMRDEEPFKYINSTNRILYISNEHLAQYGISQNLVWDRVLVWLYNQSWIDYVWLIEDDVTWSNIHHIVDFFNRYANNSADLLSRNIIYRNNQTLNWLGWPKKRF
;
A
#
# COMPACT_ATOMS: atom_id res chain seq x y z
N ILE A 1 -6.57 12.42 -10.29
CA ILE A 1 -5.72 12.57 -9.07
C ILE A 1 -4.71 11.44 -9.10
N ARG A 2 -3.43 11.72 -8.82
CA ARG A 2 -2.38 10.69 -8.86
C ARG A 2 -2.41 9.94 -7.53
N HIS A 3 -3.06 8.80 -7.52
CA HIS A 3 -3.11 7.93 -6.35
C HIS A 3 -1.82 7.15 -6.23
N THR A 4 -1.13 7.27 -5.09
CA THR A 4 -0.01 6.38 -4.76
C THR A 4 -0.47 5.31 -3.79
N ALA A 5 -0.23 4.05 -4.13
CA ALA A 5 -0.57 2.91 -3.29
C ALA A 5 0.67 2.04 -3.06
N ILE A 6 0.82 1.51 -1.85
CA ILE A 6 1.91 0.59 -1.51
C ILE A 6 1.29 -0.65 -0.89
N ILE A 7 1.55 -1.79 -1.53
CA ILE A 7 1.19 -3.10 -0.99
C ILE A 7 2.29 -3.51 -0.01
N LEU A 8 1.92 -3.77 1.23
CA LEU A 8 2.79 -4.26 2.28
C LEU A 8 2.75 -5.78 2.22
N ALA A 9 3.88 -6.39 1.86
CA ALA A 9 3.96 -7.83 1.69
C ALA A 9 5.18 -8.39 2.43
N LYS A 10 4.99 -9.35 3.32
CA LYS A 10 6.13 -9.99 3.96
C LYS A 10 7.01 -10.73 2.93
N ILE A 11 6.36 -11.46 2.04
CA ILE A 11 6.97 -12.28 0.99
C ILE A 11 6.38 -11.90 -0.36
N LEU A 12 7.22 -11.83 -1.39
CA LEU A 12 6.75 -11.58 -2.75
C LEU A 12 6.07 -12.83 -3.33
N SER A 13 4.75 -12.79 -3.46
CA SER A 13 3.97 -13.87 -4.06
C SER A 13 3.38 -13.49 -5.41
N ILE A 14 3.00 -14.50 -6.21
CA ILE A 14 2.28 -14.29 -7.49
C ILE A 14 1.00 -13.47 -7.27
N LYS A 15 0.30 -13.67 -6.15
CA LYS A 15 -0.90 -12.91 -5.78
C LYS A 15 -0.58 -11.41 -5.63
N VAL A 16 0.46 -11.09 -4.87
CA VAL A 16 0.88 -9.70 -4.63
C VAL A 16 1.31 -9.02 -5.93
N LEU A 17 2.06 -9.73 -6.79
CA LEU A 17 2.43 -9.23 -8.12
C LEU A 17 1.21 -8.98 -9.01
N LYS A 18 0.19 -9.86 -8.97
CA LYS A 18 -1.07 -9.64 -9.69
C LYS A 18 -1.81 -8.40 -9.19
N HIS A 19 -1.81 -8.16 -7.88
CA HIS A 19 -2.42 -6.95 -7.29
C HIS A 19 -1.70 -5.67 -7.74
N LEU A 20 -0.37 -5.66 -7.69
CA LEU A 20 0.44 -4.55 -8.21
C LEU A 20 0.10 -4.26 -9.67
N ASN A 21 0.11 -5.29 -10.52
CA ASN A 21 -0.18 -5.14 -11.94
C ASN A 21 -1.61 -4.66 -12.20
N ALA A 22 -2.59 -5.11 -11.42
CA ALA A 22 -3.97 -4.67 -11.53
C ALA A 22 -4.10 -3.16 -11.25
N LEU A 23 -3.46 -2.67 -10.18
CA LEU A 23 -3.44 -1.24 -9.83
C LEU A 23 -2.77 -0.39 -10.92
N ILE A 24 -1.62 -0.83 -11.43
CA ILE A 24 -0.90 -0.11 -12.50
C ILE A 24 -1.76 -0.04 -13.78
N LYS A 25 -2.43 -1.13 -14.14
CA LYS A 25 -3.28 -1.21 -15.35
C LYS A 25 -4.41 -0.18 -15.34
N VAL A 26 -4.90 0.20 -14.16
CA VAL A 26 -5.97 1.21 -14.00
C VAL A 26 -5.43 2.60 -13.66
N GLY A 27 -4.12 2.84 -13.84
CA GLY A 27 -3.50 4.15 -13.70
C GLY A 27 -3.12 4.56 -12.28
N VAL A 28 -3.14 3.64 -11.32
CA VAL A 28 -2.65 3.90 -9.95
C VAL A 28 -1.12 3.81 -9.92
N ASN A 29 -0.48 4.77 -9.27
CA ASN A 29 0.96 4.76 -9.03
C ASN A 29 1.28 3.78 -7.88
N ALA A 30 1.43 2.51 -8.20
CA ALA A 30 1.54 1.46 -7.19
C ALA A 30 2.98 0.94 -6.98
N PHE A 31 3.27 0.48 -5.76
CA PHE A 31 4.51 -0.17 -5.36
C PHE A 31 4.22 -1.37 -4.43
N ILE A 32 5.21 -2.21 -4.20
CA ILE A 32 5.23 -3.22 -3.14
C ILE A 32 6.37 -2.86 -2.19
N MET A 33 6.11 -2.76 -0.90
CA MET A 33 7.16 -2.81 0.12
C MET A 33 7.23 -4.23 0.67
N ARG A 34 8.45 -4.75 0.88
CA ARG A 34 8.63 -6.07 1.45
C ARG A 34 9.63 -6.17 2.58
N ASP A 35 9.51 -7.26 3.35
CA ASP A 35 10.41 -7.56 4.46
C ASP A 35 11.65 -8.35 4.08
N GLU A 36 11.54 -9.23 3.10
CA GLU A 36 12.65 -10.07 2.71
C GLU A 36 13.66 -9.32 1.86
N GLU A 37 14.95 -9.57 2.11
CA GLU A 37 16.03 -9.02 1.29
C GLU A 37 15.90 -9.52 -0.17
N PRO A 38 16.13 -8.66 -1.18
CA PRO A 38 16.20 -9.12 -2.56
C PRO A 38 17.24 -10.22 -2.73
N PHE A 39 16.83 -11.36 -3.27
CA PHE A 39 17.77 -12.17 -4.01
C PHE A 39 18.40 -11.30 -5.11
N LYS A 40 19.72 -11.36 -5.28
CA LYS A 40 20.53 -10.56 -6.24
C LYS A 40 19.95 -10.45 -7.67
N TYR A 41 19.05 -11.36 -8.05
CA TYR A 41 18.48 -11.47 -9.39
C TYR A 41 17.02 -10.98 -9.52
N ILE A 42 16.35 -10.58 -8.42
CA ILE A 42 14.98 -10.03 -8.45
C ILE A 42 15.07 -8.51 -8.36
N ASN A 43 15.54 -7.88 -9.44
CA ASN A 43 15.50 -6.42 -9.55
C ASN A 43 15.07 -5.98 -10.96
N SER A 44 13.94 -6.51 -11.44
CA SER A 44 13.44 -6.20 -12.79
C SER A 44 12.41 -5.07 -12.83
N THR A 45 11.96 -4.54 -11.69
CA THR A 45 11.04 -3.38 -11.67
C THR A 45 11.34 -2.42 -10.52
N ASN A 46 11.39 -1.11 -10.80
CA ASN A 46 11.49 -0.02 -9.80
C ASN A 46 10.22 0.11 -8.91
N ARG A 47 9.37 -0.93 -8.90
CA ARG A 47 8.06 -0.98 -8.26
C ARG A 47 8.06 -1.90 -7.03
N ILE A 48 9.12 -2.68 -6.82
CA ILE A 48 9.32 -3.52 -5.65
C ILE A 48 10.42 -2.87 -4.81
N LEU A 49 10.06 -2.52 -3.58
CA LEU A 49 10.87 -1.73 -2.67
C LEU A 49 11.34 -2.62 -1.52
N TYR A 50 12.56 -2.34 -1.07
CA TYR A 50 13.16 -2.93 0.11
C TYR A 50 14.09 -1.89 0.75
N ILE A 51 13.97 -1.72 2.05
CA ILE A 51 14.88 -0.92 2.87
C ILE A 51 15.67 -1.89 3.72
N SER A 52 17.00 -1.80 3.79
CA SER A 52 17.81 -2.75 4.57
C SER A 52 17.68 -2.51 6.08
N ASN A 53 17.96 -3.54 6.89
CA ASN A 53 17.91 -3.43 8.35
C ASN A 53 18.95 -2.42 8.88
N GLU A 54 20.11 -2.32 8.22
CA GLU A 54 21.15 -1.35 8.56
C GLU A 54 20.65 0.07 8.35
N HIS A 55 19.85 0.30 7.30
CA HIS A 55 19.23 1.60 7.08
C HIS A 55 18.13 1.89 8.11
N LEU A 56 17.30 0.90 8.47
CA LEU A 56 16.32 1.05 9.56
C LEU A 56 16.98 1.44 10.89
N ALA A 57 18.12 0.83 11.21
CA ALA A 57 18.87 1.10 12.44
C ALA A 57 19.34 2.56 12.55
N GLN A 58 19.58 3.25 11.42
CA GLN A 58 19.92 4.68 11.41
C GLN A 58 18.78 5.56 11.94
N TYR A 59 17.54 5.07 11.93
CA TYR A 59 16.35 5.73 12.49
C TYR A 59 15.99 5.22 13.90
N GLY A 60 16.84 4.40 14.53
CA GLY A 60 16.58 3.82 15.84
C GLY A 60 15.51 2.72 15.85
N ILE A 61 15.14 2.20 14.68
CA ILE A 61 14.14 1.15 14.55
C ILE A 61 14.82 -0.22 14.64
N SER A 62 14.40 -1.03 15.61
CA SER A 62 14.93 -2.38 15.86
C SER A 62 13.97 -3.50 15.45
N GLN A 63 12.72 -3.16 15.11
CA GLN A 63 11.75 -4.09 14.54
C GLN A 63 11.82 -4.02 13.01
N ASN A 64 11.84 -5.21 12.38
CA ASN A 64 12.12 -5.35 10.96
C ASN A 64 10.85 -5.75 10.20
N LEU A 65 9.75 -5.03 10.46
CA LEU A 65 8.47 -5.27 9.83
C LEU A 65 8.28 -4.38 8.60
N VAL A 66 7.43 -4.83 7.69
CA VAL A 66 7.20 -4.16 6.40
C VAL A 66 6.67 -2.73 6.59
N TRP A 67 5.95 -2.53 7.70
CA TRP A 67 5.45 -1.24 8.17
C TRP A 67 6.58 -0.25 8.47
N ASP A 68 7.61 -0.69 9.19
CA ASP A 68 8.74 0.17 9.52
C ASP A 68 9.50 0.61 8.27
N ARG A 69 9.70 -0.33 7.34
CA ARG A 69 10.35 -0.08 6.05
C ARG A 69 9.58 0.91 5.19
N VAL A 70 8.25 0.77 5.11
CA VAL A 70 7.44 1.70 4.31
C VAL A 70 7.47 3.10 4.89
N LEU A 71 7.46 3.25 6.21
CA LEU A 71 7.53 4.55 6.87
C LEU A 71 8.87 5.24 6.61
N VAL A 72 9.99 4.52 6.75
CA VAL A 72 11.33 5.06 6.44
C VAL A 72 11.45 5.43 4.96
N TRP A 73 10.92 4.61 4.06
CA TRP A 73 10.95 4.93 2.63
C TRP A 73 10.12 6.20 2.33
N LEU A 74 8.89 6.28 2.85
CA LEU A 74 7.97 7.41 2.68
C LEU A 74 8.52 8.71 3.26
N TYR A 75 9.18 8.65 4.41
CA TYR A 75 9.84 9.82 5.02
C TYR A 75 10.82 10.51 4.07
N ASN A 76 11.41 9.73 3.14
CA ASN A 76 12.35 10.23 2.14
C ASN A 76 11.70 10.58 0.79
N GLN A 77 10.37 10.53 0.66
CA GLN A 77 9.65 10.83 -0.59
C GLN A 77 8.86 12.15 -0.51
N SER A 78 9.55 13.28 -0.68
CA SER A 78 8.94 14.62 -0.65
C SER A 78 7.91 14.91 -1.75
N TRP A 79 7.77 14.01 -2.73
CA TRP A 79 6.82 14.11 -3.84
C TRP A 79 5.50 13.37 -3.59
N ILE A 80 5.35 12.68 -2.45
CA ILE A 80 4.13 11.96 -2.06
C ILE A 80 3.42 12.73 -0.95
N ASP A 81 2.32 13.38 -1.29
CA ASP A 81 1.47 14.07 -0.30
C ASP A 81 0.54 13.10 0.46
N TYR A 82 0.06 12.06 -0.24
CA TYR A 82 -0.88 11.07 0.27
C TYR A 82 -0.57 9.67 -0.26
N VAL A 83 -0.67 8.67 0.61
CA VAL A 83 -0.38 7.28 0.27
C VAL A 83 -1.41 6.32 0.86
N TRP A 84 -1.80 5.33 0.06
CA TRP A 84 -2.64 4.23 0.51
C TRP A 84 -1.75 3.03 0.86
N LEU A 85 -1.74 2.63 2.13
CA LEU A 85 -1.02 1.44 2.58
C LEU A 85 -1.98 0.24 2.66
N ILE A 86 -1.66 -0.82 1.92
CA ILE A 86 -2.55 -1.95 1.67
C ILE A 86 -1.84 -3.24 2.09
N GLU A 87 -2.37 -3.97 3.07
CA GLU A 87 -1.85 -5.30 3.41
C GLU A 87 -2.01 -6.31 2.25
N ASP A 88 -1.07 -7.24 2.12
CA ASP A 88 -1.06 -8.26 1.05
C ASP A 88 -2.26 -9.23 1.07
N ASP A 89 -2.96 -9.28 2.20
CA ASP A 89 -4.16 -10.08 2.40
C ASP A 89 -5.44 -9.40 1.88
N VAL A 90 -5.43 -8.08 1.64
CA VAL A 90 -6.55 -7.34 1.04
C VAL A 90 -6.83 -7.87 -0.36
N THR A 91 -8.10 -8.16 -0.65
CA THR A 91 -8.53 -8.67 -1.96
C THR A 91 -9.67 -7.82 -2.50
N TRP A 92 -9.86 -7.86 -3.81
CA TRP A 92 -10.99 -7.20 -4.46
C TRP A 92 -11.48 -8.05 -5.62
N SER A 93 -12.80 -8.15 -5.75
CA SER A 93 -13.44 -8.85 -6.87
C SER A 93 -13.43 -8.01 -8.15
N ASN A 94 -13.42 -6.68 -8.01
CA ASN A 94 -13.37 -5.74 -9.13
C ASN A 94 -12.41 -4.57 -8.82
N ILE A 95 -11.37 -4.44 -9.63
CA ILE A 95 -10.36 -3.38 -9.51
C ILE A 95 -10.95 -1.97 -9.72
N HIS A 96 -12.02 -1.83 -10.51
CA HIS A 96 -12.66 -0.54 -10.72
C HIS A 96 -13.31 0.01 -9.45
N HIS A 97 -13.83 -0.85 -8.57
CA HIS A 97 -14.36 -0.41 -7.28
C HIS A 97 -13.27 0.17 -6.37
N ILE A 98 -12.03 -0.36 -6.45
CA ILE A 98 -10.88 0.18 -5.72
C ILE A 98 -10.50 1.56 -6.27
N VAL A 99 -10.52 1.74 -7.59
CA VAL A 99 -10.25 3.04 -8.22
C VAL A 99 -11.31 4.06 -7.84
N ASP A 100 -12.59 3.69 -7.90
CA ASP A 100 -13.69 4.56 -7.50
C ASP A 100 -13.58 4.95 -6.03
N PHE A 101 -13.16 4.00 -5.18
CA PHE A 101 -12.89 4.26 -3.78
C PHE A 101 -11.74 5.26 -3.59
N PHE A 102 -10.61 5.09 -4.27
CA PHE A 102 -9.52 6.08 -4.25
C PHE A 102 -9.98 7.45 -4.75
N ASN A 103 -10.73 7.49 -5.85
CA ASN A 103 -11.26 8.74 -6.42
C ASN A 103 -12.22 9.46 -5.47
N ARG A 104 -13.08 8.71 -4.77
CA ARG A 104 -14.02 9.27 -3.79
C ARG A 104 -13.30 10.00 -2.65
N TYR A 105 -12.14 9.51 -2.25
CA TYR A 105 -11.37 10.05 -1.12
C TYR A 105 -10.12 10.79 -1.53
N ALA A 106 -9.99 11.11 -2.81
CA ALA A 106 -8.80 11.70 -3.40
C ALA A 106 -8.45 13.10 -2.84
N ASN A 107 -9.45 13.80 -2.30
CA ASN A 107 -9.32 15.10 -1.65
C ASN A 107 -9.47 15.02 -0.12
N ASN A 108 -9.51 13.80 0.43
CA ASN A 108 -9.54 13.61 1.87
C ASN A 108 -8.10 13.64 2.37
N SER A 109 -7.85 14.43 3.42
CA SER A 109 -6.53 14.55 4.05
C SER A 109 -6.22 13.42 5.03
N ALA A 110 -7.12 12.45 5.19
CA ALA A 110 -6.90 11.29 6.04
C ALA A 110 -6.13 10.20 5.31
N ASP A 111 -5.08 9.69 5.95
CA ASP A 111 -4.38 8.49 5.48
C ASP A 111 -5.28 7.26 5.63
N LEU A 112 -5.28 6.39 4.61
CA LEU A 112 -5.95 5.09 4.72
C LEU A 112 -4.93 3.98 4.97
N LEU A 113 -5.13 3.30 6.10
CA LEU A 113 -4.52 2.02 6.41
C LEU A 113 -5.58 0.92 6.23
N SER A 114 -5.37 -0.01 5.29
CA SER A 114 -6.32 -1.09 5.02
C SER A 114 -5.76 -2.44 5.47
N ARG A 115 -6.46 -3.08 6.42
CA ARG A 115 -6.28 -4.49 6.78
C ARG A 115 -7.55 -5.27 6.44
N ASN A 116 -7.46 -6.27 5.56
CA ASN A 116 -8.55 -7.14 5.09
C ASN A 116 -9.90 -6.47 4.73
N ILE A 117 -10.14 -6.18 3.44
CA ILE A 117 -11.50 -5.83 2.97
C ILE A 117 -11.99 -6.90 2.00
N ILE A 118 -12.98 -7.68 2.43
CA ILE A 118 -13.79 -8.56 1.57
C ILE A 118 -15.23 -8.05 1.65
N TYR A 119 -15.78 -7.53 0.55
CA TYR A 119 -17.23 -7.32 0.42
C TYR A 119 -17.84 -8.54 -0.29
N ARG A 120 -18.38 -9.49 0.47
CA ARG A 120 -19.19 -10.58 -0.09
C ARG A 120 -20.61 -10.08 -0.31
N ASN A 121 -20.97 -9.94 -1.59
CA ASN A 121 -22.33 -9.91 -2.16
C ASN A 121 -23.33 -8.85 -1.65
N ASN A 122 -23.69 -7.94 -2.57
CA ASN A 122 -25.04 -7.36 -2.80
C ASN A 122 -25.89 -6.85 -1.62
N GLN A 123 -25.30 -6.37 -0.54
CA GLN A 123 -25.97 -5.35 0.27
C GLN A 123 -25.02 -4.19 0.50
N THR A 124 -25.46 -3.05 -0.01
CA THR A 124 -24.90 -1.72 0.15
C THR A 124 -24.62 -1.48 1.64
N LEU A 125 -23.39 -1.76 2.08
CA LEU A 125 -22.89 -1.24 3.33
C LEU A 125 -22.77 0.27 3.12
N ASN A 126 -23.73 1.01 3.67
CA ASN A 126 -23.60 2.44 3.92
C ASN A 126 -22.43 2.65 4.89
N TRP A 127 -21.21 2.57 4.36
CA TRP A 127 -20.02 2.93 5.10
C TRP A 127 -19.98 4.46 5.15
N LEU A 128 -20.29 5.02 6.32
CA LEU A 128 -20.40 6.45 6.58
C LEU A 128 -19.03 7.12 6.86
N GLY A 129 -17.93 6.48 6.46
CA GLY A 129 -16.56 6.96 6.65
C GLY A 129 -15.95 6.62 8.02
N TRP A 130 -14.70 7.01 8.22
CA TRP A 130 -14.01 6.90 9.52
C TRP A 130 -14.57 7.91 10.51
N PRO A 131 -14.69 7.55 11.81
CA PRO A 131 -15.12 8.50 12.84
C PRO A 131 -14.15 9.68 12.88
N LYS A 132 -14.68 10.87 12.58
CA LYS A 132 -13.93 12.12 12.82
C LYS A 132 -13.74 12.24 14.32
N LYS A 133 -12.52 12.10 14.83
CA LYS A 133 -12.21 12.55 16.19
C LYS A 133 -12.43 14.07 16.21
N ARG A 134 -13.40 14.50 17.01
CA ARG A 134 -13.44 15.88 17.51
C ARG A 134 -12.23 16.02 18.44
N PHE A 135 -11.27 16.85 18.04
CA PHE A 135 -10.32 17.43 18.97
C PHE A 135 -11.04 18.52 19.77
#